data_AF-G1VQ38-F1
#
_entry.id   AF-G1VQ38-F1
#
_cell.length_a   1.000
_cell.length_b   1.000
_cell.length_c   1.000
_cell.angle_alpha   90.00
_cell.angle_beta   90.00
_cell.angle_gamma   90.00
#
_symmetry.space_group_name_H-M   'P 1'
#
loop_
_entity.id
_entity.type
_entity.pdbx_description
1 polymer ?
#
loop_
_entity_poly.entity_id
_entity_poly.type
_entity_poly.pdbx_seq_one_letter_code
_entity_poly.pdbx_strand_id
1 'polypeptide(L)'
;MQSHADIVVKDMSRLEHDYLKVSYYTEVAFPEAEVRFITTNNGVDNANQQDSDFIPFLNIINEWYAKDTSKKIKAVFKAKGESEKPLCTNLPYGYMKDPENKKHWINDEPTAEVVRHIFDLCIEGFGPS
;
A
#
# COMPACT_ATOMS: atom_id res chain seq x y z
N MET A 1 37.94 -10.48 21.19
CA MET A 1 36.54 -10.75 21.59
C MET A 1 35.69 -10.32 20.41
N GLN A 2 35.40 -11.25 19.50
CA GLN A 2 34.58 -10.95 18.31
C GLN A 2 33.17 -10.63 18.80
N SER A 3 32.67 -9.44 18.50
CA SER A 3 31.32 -9.03 18.89
C SER A 3 30.32 -9.67 17.93
N HIS A 4 29.73 -10.78 18.36
CA HIS A 4 28.59 -11.38 17.66
C HIS A 4 27.34 -10.55 17.94
N ALA A 5 26.58 -10.22 16.90
CA ALA A 5 25.33 -9.48 17.01
C ALA A 5 24.17 -10.30 16.44
N ASP A 6 23.06 -10.34 17.17
CA ASP A 6 21.85 -11.07 16.79
C ASP A 6 20.73 -10.08 16.44
N ILE A 7 20.11 -10.26 15.28
CA ILE A 7 18.91 -9.51 14.87
C ILE A 7 17.72 -10.46 14.92
N VAL A 8 16.80 -10.20 15.85
CA VAL A 8 15.57 -10.97 16.00
C VAL A 8 14.38 -10.11 15.60
N VAL A 9 13.63 -10.56 14.59
CA VAL A 9 12.43 -9.87 14.11
C VAL A 9 11.23 -10.80 14.12
N LYS A 10 10.03 -10.22 14.22
CA LYS A 10 8.79 -11.00 14.20
C LYS A 10 8.52 -11.61 12.83
N ASP A 11 8.75 -10.86 11.76
CA ASP A 11 8.49 -11.23 10.37
C ASP A 11 9.45 -10.45 9.44
N MET A 12 9.82 -11.03 8.31
CA MET A 12 10.72 -10.46 7.29
C MET A 12 10.21 -9.11 6.78
N SER A 13 8.88 -8.95 6.69
CA SER A 13 8.22 -7.70 6.28
C SER A 13 8.50 -6.50 7.19
N ARG A 14 9.08 -6.72 8.38
CA ARG A 14 9.49 -5.67 9.33
C ARG A 14 10.88 -5.10 9.06
N LEU A 15 11.71 -5.83 8.32
CA LEU A 15 13.06 -5.39 7.99
C LEU A 15 13.03 -4.32 6.91
N GLU A 16 12.38 -4.61 5.79
CA GLU A 16 12.23 -3.65 4.70
C GLU A 16 11.00 -3.96 3.84
N HIS A 17 10.52 -2.96 3.11
CA HIS A 17 9.36 -3.11 2.22
C HIS A 17 9.75 -3.72 0.86
N ASP A 18 11.02 -3.56 0.47
CA ASP A 18 11.59 -4.14 -0.74
C ASP A 18 12.17 -5.51 -0.43
N TYR A 19 11.44 -6.56 -0.84
CA TYR A 19 11.81 -7.94 -0.56
C TYR A 19 13.13 -8.38 -1.20
N LEU A 20 13.56 -7.74 -2.30
CA LEU A 20 14.86 -8.03 -2.92
C LEU A 20 16.00 -7.56 -2.01
N LYS A 21 15.83 -6.40 -1.38
CA LYS A 21 16.78 -5.91 -0.38
C LYS A 21 16.78 -6.77 0.87
N VAL A 22 15.60 -7.18 1.35
CA VAL A 22 15.50 -8.11 2.49
C VAL A 22 16.31 -9.38 2.22
N SER A 23 16.11 -10.03 1.06
CA SER A 23 16.87 -11.23 0.68
C SER A 23 18.37 -10.95 0.61
N TYR A 24 18.80 -9.83 0.00
CA TYR A 24 20.21 -9.44 -0.03
C TYR A 24 20.81 -9.27 1.37
N TYR A 25 20.11 -8.59 2.28
CA TYR A 25 20.59 -8.40 3.64
C TYR A 25 20.68 -9.72 4.41
N THR A 26 19.67 -10.59 4.29
CA THR A 26 19.64 -11.85 5.02
C THR A 26 20.63 -12.89 4.52
N GLU A 27 20.87 -12.94 3.20
CA GLU A 27 21.70 -13.97 2.56
C GLU A 27 23.16 -13.53 2.33
N VAL A 28 23.42 -12.22 2.20
CA VAL A 28 24.77 -11.70 1.87
C VAL A 28 25.30 -10.80 2.98
N ALA A 29 24.63 -9.69 3.27
CA ALA A 29 25.22 -8.65 4.14
C ALA A 29 25.32 -9.06 5.62
N PHE A 30 24.31 -9.73 6.18
CA PHE A 30 24.34 -10.18 7.57
C PHE A 30 25.33 -11.33 7.81
N PRO A 31 25.41 -12.37 6.94
CA PRO A 31 26.47 -13.36 7.04
C PRO A 31 27.88 -12.76 6.92
N GLU A 32 28.12 -11.82 6.00
CA GLU A 32 29.41 -11.12 5.87
C GLU A 32 29.79 -10.31 7.12
N ALA A 33 28.78 -9.78 7.82
CA ALA A 33 28.96 -9.00 9.05
C ALA A 33 29.01 -9.87 10.34
N GLU A 34 29.03 -11.20 10.23
CA GLU A 34 28.93 -12.14 11.36
C GLU A 34 27.67 -11.89 12.23
N VAL A 35 26.57 -11.50 11.58
CA VAL A 35 25.26 -11.23 12.20
C VAL A 35 24.30 -12.38 11.95
N ARG A 36 23.79 -12.98 13.03
CA ARG A 36 22.72 -13.98 12.94
C ARG A 36 21.36 -13.31 12.87
N PHE A 37 20.56 -13.71 11.90
CA PHE A 37 19.24 -13.16 11.66
C PHE A 37 18.16 -14.22 11.89
N ILE A 38 17.21 -13.94 12.78
CA ILE A 38 16.17 -14.88 13.21
C ILE A 38 14.79 -14.25 13.05
N THR A 39 13.87 -14.97 12.38
CA THR A 39 12.44 -14.61 12.34
C THR A 39 11.57 -15.58 13.13
N THR A 40 10.71 -15.05 14.00
CA THR A 40 9.86 -15.92 14.84
C THR A 40 8.66 -16.50 14.09
N ASN A 41 8.07 -15.76 13.15
CA ASN A 41 6.87 -16.23 12.44
C ASN A 41 7.17 -17.19 11.29
N ASN A 42 8.31 -17.00 10.61
CA ASN A 42 8.59 -17.71 9.37
C ASN A 42 9.60 -18.84 9.58
N GLY A 43 10.11 -19.01 10.82
CA GLY A 43 11.08 -20.04 11.17
C GLY A 43 12.44 -19.87 10.49
N VAL A 44 12.68 -18.72 9.85
CA VAL A 44 13.92 -18.49 9.10
C VAL A 44 15.03 -18.09 10.05
N ASP A 45 16.13 -18.84 10.00
CA ASP A 45 17.40 -18.55 10.63
C ASP A 45 18.48 -18.56 9.55
N ASN A 46 19.17 -17.43 9.34
CA ASN A 46 20.20 -17.36 8.29
C ASN A 46 21.43 -18.23 8.59
N ALA A 47 21.58 -18.76 9.81
CA ALA A 47 22.59 -19.75 10.15
C ALA A 47 22.25 -21.16 9.62
N ASN A 48 20.99 -21.43 9.27
CA ASN A 48 20.53 -22.70 8.71
C ASN A 48 20.31 -22.57 7.18
N GLN A 49 21.25 -23.09 6.39
CA GLN A 49 21.19 -23.03 4.92
C GLN A 49 19.89 -23.60 4.31
N GLN A 50 19.29 -24.63 4.92
CA GLN A 50 18.05 -25.24 4.41
C GLN A 50 16.82 -24.32 4.49
N ASP A 51 16.76 -23.41 5.47
CA ASP A 51 15.67 -22.44 5.60
C ASP A 51 15.91 -21.21 4.70
N SER A 52 17.18 -20.94 4.36
CA SER A 52 17.60 -19.83 3.50
C SER A 52 17.16 -20.00 2.04
N ASP A 53 17.20 -21.22 1.51
CA ASP A 53 16.87 -21.50 0.10
C ASP A 53 15.40 -21.20 -0.26
N PHE A 54 14.51 -21.19 0.74
CA PHE A 54 13.08 -20.93 0.54
C PHE A 54 12.68 -19.45 0.73
N ILE A 55 13.56 -18.60 1.27
CA ILE A 55 13.29 -17.18 1.50
C ILE A 55 12.84 -16.47 0.21
N PRO A 56 13.50 -16.66 -0.96
CA PRO A 56 13.09 -15.99 -2.19
C PRO A 56 11.68 -16.38 -2.63
N PHE A 57 11.29 -17.64 -2.46
CA PHE A 57 9.96 -18.13 -2.82
C PHE A 57 8.87 -17.56 -1.92
N LEU A 58 9.10 -17.52 -0.61
CA LEU A 58 8.17 -16.92 0.35
C LEU A 58 7.95 -15.43 0.05
N ASN A 59 9.02 -14.72 -0.33
CA ASN A 59 8.94 -13.32 -0.72
C ASN A 59 8.09 -13.11 -1.97
N ILE A 60 8.28 -13.92 -3.01
CA ILE A 60 7.48 -13.85 -4.25
C ILE A 60 5.99 -14.14 -3.94
N ILE A 61 5.70 -15.15 -3.12
CA ILE A 61 4.32 -15.50 -2.74
C ILE A 61 3.66 -14.33 -2.00
N ASN A 62 4.37 -13.69 -1.07
CA ASN A 62 3.87 -12.54 -0.32
C ASN A 62 3.57 -11.34 -1.23
N GLU A 63 4.48 -11.03 -2.18
CA GLU A 63 4.26 -9.96 -3.15
C GLU A 63 3.05 -10.27 -4.04
N TRP A 64 2.93 -11.50 -4.51
CA TRP A 64 1.81 -11.93 -5.34
C TRP A 64 0.48 -11.85 -4.59
N TYR A 65 0.45 -12.27 -3.32
CA TYR A 65 -0.73 -12.18 -2.46
C TYR A 65 -1.20 -10.73 -2.29
N ALA A 66 -0.29 -9.82 -1.94
CA ALA A 66 -0.60 -8.40 -1.81
C ALA A 66 -1.13 -7.80 -3.13
N LYS A 67 -0.53 -8.20 -4.26
CA LYS A 67 -0.94 -7.75 -5.60
C LYS A 67 -2.32 -8.28 -6.00
N ASP A 68 -2.63 -9.53 -5.71
CA ASP A 68 -3.93 -10.13 -5.98
C ASP A 68 -5.04 -9.47 -5.14
N THR A 69 -4.80 -9.25 -3.84
CA THR A 69 -5.73 -8.50 -2.99
C THR A 69 -5.99 -7.10 -3.54
N SER A 70 -4.94 -6.38 -3.95
CA SER A 70 -5.07 -5.06 -4.57
C SER A 70 -5.93 -5.10 -5.84
N LYS A 71 -5.70 -6.09 -6.72
CA LYS A 71 -6.51 -6.29 -7.94
C LYS A 71 -7.98 -6.54 -7.62
N LYS A 72 -8.27 -7.42 -6.65
CA LYS A 72 -9.64 -7.73 -6.22
C LYS A 72 -10.34 -6.49 -5.66
N ILE A 73 -9.67 -5.73 -4.80
CA ILE A 73 -10.22 -4.48 -4.25
C ILE A 73 -10.50 -3.48 -5.37
N LYS A 74 -9.56 -3.27 -6.30
CA LYS A 74 -9.76 -2.39 -7.47
C LYS A 74 -10.94 -2.83 -8.34
N ALA A 75 -11.11 -4.13 -8.55
CA ALA A 75 -12.25 -4.66 -9.28
C ALA A 75 -13.58 -4.37 -8.57
N VAL A 76 -13.63 -4.51 -7.23
CA VAL A 76 -14.82 -4.14 -6.43
C VAL A 76 -15.12 -2.65 -6.54
N PHE A 77 -14.11 -1.78 -6.45
CA PHE A 77 -14.31 -0.34 -6.63
C PHE A 77 -14.79 0.00 -8.05
N LYS A 78 -14.21 -0.62 -9.08
CA LYS A 78 -14.64 -0.45 -10.47
C LYS A 78 -16.10 -0.85 -10.65
N ALA A 79 -16.49 -2.04 -10.20
CA ALA A 79 -17.87 -2.51 -10.30
C ALA A 79 -18.86 -1.62 -9.53
N LYS A 80 -18.47 -1.10 -8.37
CA LYS A 80 -19.29 -0.12 -7.63
C LYS A 80 -19.46 1.18 -8.43
N GLY A 81 -18.39 1.69 -9.05
CA GLY A 81 -18.44 2.92 -9.86
C GLY A 81 -19.30 2.77 -11.12
N GLU A 82 -19.20 1.63 -11.80
CA GLU A 82 -20.06 1.28 -12.94
C GLU A 82 -21.54 1.15 -12.58
N SER A 83 -21.85 0.85 -11.31
CA SER A 83 -23.23 0.80 -10.80
C SER A 83 -23.80 2.16 -10.37
N GLU A 84 -23.17 3.26 -10.80
CA GLU A 84 -23.53 4.66 -10.48
C GLU A 84 -23.56 4.95 -8.96
N LYS A 85 -22.90 4.10 -8.17
CA LYS A 85 -22.80 4.28 -6.72
C LYS A 85 -21.54 5.08 -6.40
N PRO A 86 -21.65 6.15 -5.60
CA PRO A 86 -20.50 6.91 -5.19
C PRO A 86 -19.51 6.04 -4.42
N LEU A 87 -18.23 6.19 -4.78
CA LEU A 87 -17.14 5.40 -4.20
C LEU A 87 -16.57 6.03 -2.93
N CYS A 88 -16.75 7.35 -2.75
CA CYS A 88 -16.19 8.07 -1.61
C CYS A 88 -17.19 8.11 -0.46
N THR A 89 -16.67 7.87 0.76
CA THR A 89 -17.44 8.01 2.00
C THR A 89 -17.74 9.48 2.30
N ASN A 90 -16.79 10.36 1.99
CA ASN A 90 -16.92 11.81 2.16
C ASN A 90 -17.35 12.44 0.84
N LEU A 91 -18.31 13.37 0.90
CA LEU A 91 -18.80 14.06 -0.29
C LEU A 91 -17.74 15.06 -0.77
N PRO A 92 -17.46 15.13 -2.09
CA PRO A 92 -16.68 16.20 -2.66
C PRO A 92 -17.37 17.56 -2.45
N TYR A 93 -16.58 18.61 -2.29
CA TYR A 93 -17.09 19.99 -2.22
C TYR A 93 -17.85 20.34 -3.51
N GLY A 94 -19.01 20.99 -3.38
CA GLY A 94 -19.93 21.24 -4.50
C GLY A 94 -21.08 20.24 -4.62
N TYR A 95 -21.07 19.15 -3.82
CA TYR A 95 -22.13 18.16 -3.82
C TYR A 95 -22.75 17.97 -2.42
N MET A 96 -24.05 17.68 -2.41
CA MET A 96 -24.84 17.36 -1.23
C MET A 96 -25.45 15.95 -1.34
N LYS A 97 -25.76 15.33 -0.19
CA LYS A 97 -26.49 14.06 -0.17
C LYS A 97 -27.94 14.35 -0.55
N ASP A 98 -28.47 13.56 -1.48
CA ASP A 98 -29.90 13.58 -1.76
C ASP A 98 -30.68 13.15 -0.50
N PRO A 99 -31.69 13.94 -0.06
CA PRO A 99 -32.54 13.60 1.09
C PRO A 99 -33.26 12.26 0.96
N GLU A 100 -33.66 11.89 -0.26
CA GLU A 100 -34.47 10.71 -0.56
C GLU A 100 -33.57 9.48 -0.82
N ASN A 101 -32.36 9.68 -1.35
CA ASN A 101 -31.43 8.59 -1.63
C ASN A 101 -29.99 8.95 -1.24
N LYS A 102 -29.53 8.43 -0.09
CA LYS A 102 -28.16 8.64 0.41
C LYS A 102 -27.03 8.19 -0.53
N LYS A 103 -27.33 7.39 -1.57
CA LYS A 103 -26.37 6.97 -2.60
C LYS A 103 -26.41 7.85 -3.85
N HIS A 104 -27.29 8.83 -3.91
CA HIS A 104 -27.36 9.82 -4.96
C HIS A 104 -26.84 11.15 -4.43
N TRP A 105 -26.04 11.83 -5.23
CA TRP A 105 -25.46 13.13 -4.88
C TRP A 105 -26.08 14.19 -5.78
N ILE A 106 -26.52 15.27 -5.17
CA ILE A 106 -27.11 16.43 -5.84
C ILE A 106 -26.12 17.60 -5.81
N ASN A 107 -26.19 18.49 -6.80
CA ASN A 107 -25.35 19.69 -6.79
C ASN A 107 -25.80 20.64 -5.67
N ASP A 108 -24.84 21.18 -4.94
CA ASP A 108 -25.07 22.24 -3.96
C ASP A 108 -24.95 23.59 -4.67
N GLU A 109 -26.06 24.24 -5.02
CA GLU A 109 -26.07 25.48 -5.81
C GLU A 109 -25.16 26.60 -5.26
N PRO A 110 -25.20 26.96 -3.95
CA PRO A 110 -24.27 27.92 -3.36
C PRO A 110 -22.80 27.59 -3.60
N THR A 111 -22.46 26.30 -3.53
CA THR A 111 -21.07 25.85 -3.68
C THR A 111 -20.69 25.65 -5.15
N ALA A 112 -21.65 25.37 -6.02
CA ALA A 112 -21.46 25.20 -7.45
C ALA A 112 -20.95 26.50 -8.11
N GLU A 113 -21.42 27.67 -7.65
CA GLU A 113 -20.89 28.96 -8.12
C GLU A 113 -19.41 29.11 -7.81
N VAL A 114 -18.98 28.71 -6.61
CA VAL A 114 -17.56 28.75 -6.21
C VAL A 114 -16.71 27.82 -7.06
N VAL A 115 -17.18 26.60 -7.32
CA VAL A 115 -16.46 25.63 -8.17
C VAL A 115 -16.32 26.13 -9.61
N ARG A 116 -17.39 26.71 -10.18
CA ARG A 116 -17.35 27.33 -11.51
C ARG A 116 -16.34 28.48 -11.55
N HIS A 117 -16.37 29.36 -10.55
CA HIS A 117 -15.44 30.48 -10.46
C HIS A 117 -13.98 30.03 -10.37
N ILE A 118 -13.67 28.99 -9.58
CA ILE A 118 -12.32 28.41 -9.52
C ILE A 118 -11.90 27.88 -10.90
N PHE A 119 -12.80 27.25 -11.65
CA PHE A 119 -12.53 26.78 -13.02
C PHE A 119 -12.26 27.93 -13.98
N ASP A 120 -13.05 29.00 -13.91
CA ASP A 120 -12.87 30.20 -14.74
C ASP A 120 -11.50 30.85 -14.47
N LEU A 121 -11.11 30.99 -13.20
CA LEU A 121 -9.79 31.49 -12.81
C LEU A 121 -8.64 30.63 -13.35
N CYS A 122 -8.81 29.30 -13.36
CA CYS A 122 -7.83 28.39 -13.96
C CYS A 122 -7.70 28.61 -15.48
N ILE A 123 -8.81 28.82 -16.20
CA ILE A 123 -8.82 29.11 -17.64
C ILE A 123 -8.18 30.46 -17.94
N GLU A 124 -8.39 31.46 -17.07
CA GLU A 124 -7.78 32.79 -17.16
C GLU A 124 -6.27 32.81 -16.85
N GLY A 125 -5.68 31.66 -16.48
CA GLY A 125 -4.24 31.52 -16.25
C GLY A 125 -3.81 31.66 -14.80
N PHE A 126 -4.75 31.74 -13.85
CA PHE A 126 -4.48 31.73 -12.40
C PHE A 126 -4.48 30.31 -11.80
N GLY A 127 -4.41 29.28 -12.63
CA GLY A 127 -4.36 27.89 -12.18
C GLY A 127 -3.03 27.55 -11.47
N PRO A 128 -3.01 26.50 -10.63
CA PRO A 128 -1.77 26.00 -10.05
C PRO A 128 -0.83 25.54 -11.17
N SER A 129 0.36 26.15 -11.21
CA SER A 129 1.43 25.84 -12.18
C SER A 129 1.96 24.41 -12.03
#